data_AF-R7JFF1-F1
#
_entry.id   AF-R7JFF1-F1
#
_cell.length_a   1.000
_cell.length_b   1.000
_cell.length_c   1.000
_cell.angle_alpha   90.00
_cell.angle_beta   90.00
_cell.angle_gamma   90.00
#
_symmetry.space_group_name_H-M   'P 1'
#
loop_
_entity.id
_entity.type
_entity.pdbx_description
1 polymer ?
#
loop_
_entity_poly.entity_id
_entity_poly.type
_entity_poly.pdbx_seq_one_letter_code
_entity_poly.pdbx_strand_id
1 'polypeptide(L)'
;MASLIKIPAEKNCLKKDILLFSNPNTTKNRNHITIKASLDGGVTWPEEYQILLDEGEGWGYTCLTLVDEETVGIFYESSVAHMTFQKVKLRELIRP
;
A
#
# COMPACT_ATOMS: atom_id res chain seq x y z
N MET A 1 5.30 10.59 7.30
CA MET A 1 4.77 10.82 5.93
C MET A 1 3.93 9.60 5.56
N ALA A 2 2.95 9.77 4.67
CA ALA A 2 2.17 8.67 4.11
C ALA A 2 1.96 8.89 2.61
N SER A 3 1.80 7.81 1.86
CA SER A 3 1.53 7.86 0.41
C SER A 3 0.06 7.58 0.13
N LEU A 4 -0.50 8.27 -0.86
CA LEU A 4 -1.86 8.04 -1.37
C LEU A 4 -1.82 8.15 -2.90
N ILE A 5 -2.34 7.14 -3.60
CA ILE A 5 -2.49 7.18 -5.07
C ILE A 5 -3.90 6.74 -5.47
N LYS A 6 -4.42 7.34 -6.55
CA LYS A 6 -5.61 6.85 -7.25
C LYS A 6 -5.19 6.00 -8.44
N ILE A 7 -5.77 4.81 -8.55
CA ILE A 7 -5.64 3.94 -9.72
C ILE A 7 -7.02 3.84 -10.39
N PRO A 8 -7.20 4.46 -11.57
CA PRO A 8 -8.45 4.36 -12.31
C PRO A 8 -8.77 2.93 -12.76
N ALA A 9 -10.05 2.61 -12.90
CA ALA A 9 -10.55 1.30 -13.35
C ALA A 9 -9.90 0.81 -14.65
N GLU A 10 -9.65 1.70 -15.60
CA GLU A 10 -9.04 1.37 -16.90
C GLU A 10 -7.56 1.00 -16.80
N LYS A 11 -6.88 1.36 -15.70
CA LYS A 11 -5.45 1.14 -15.48
C LYS A 11 -5.13 -0.11 -14.67
N ASN A 12 -6.12 -0.89 -14.25
CA ASN A 12 -5.87 -2.07 -13.43
C ASN A 12 -6.68 -3.31 -13.86
N CYS A 13 -6.25 -4.47 -13.37
CA CYS A 13 -6.83 -5.77 -13.70
C CYS A 13 -8.17 -6.06 -12.98
N LEU A 14 -8.55 -5.27 -11.97
CA LEU A 14 -9.81 -5.45 -11.24
C LEU A 14 -10.96 -4.62 -11.84
N LYS A 15 -10.65 -3.71 -12.77
CA LYS A 15 -11.63 -2.84 -13.45
C LYS A 15 -12.53 -2.06 -12.48
N LYS A 16 -11.94 -1.62 -11.36
CA LYS A 16 -12.56 -0.75 -10.35
C LYS A 16 -11.65 0.46 -10.09
N ASP A 17 -12.24 1.59 -9.70
CA ASP A 17 -11.48 2.70 -9.15
C ASP A 17 -10.96 2.30 -7.76
N ILE A 18 -9.65 2.48 -7.54
CA ILE A 18 -8.98 2.06 -6.30
C ILE A 18 -8.19 3.25 -5.75
N LEU A 19 -8.31 3.49 -4.44
CA LEU A 19 -7.31 4.26 -3.71
C LEU A 19 -6.38 3.31 -2.97
N LEU A 20 -5.07 3.51 -3.11
CA LEU A 20 -4.07 2.82 -2.30
C LEU A 20 -3.38 3.80 -1.38
N PHE A 21 -3.23 3.41 -0.12
CA PHE A 21 -2.60 4.18 0.93
C PHE A 21 -1.50 3.37 1.61
N SER A 22 -0.38 4.00 1.97
CA SER A 22 0.66 3.34 2.76
C SER A 22 1.24 4.23 3.84
N ASN A 23 1.42 3.67 5.03
CA ASN A 23 2.04 4.32 6.19
C ASN A 23 2.47 3.29 7.26
N PRO A 24 3.15 3.71 8.33
CA PRO A 24 3.20 2.97 9.58
C PRO A 24 1.79 2.85 10.19
N ASN A 25 1.22 1.65 10.27
CA ASN A 25 -0.16 1.43 10.71
C ASN A 25 -0.29 1.40 12.25
N THR A 26 0.13 2.50 12.87
CA THR A 26 0.18 2.66 14.32
C THR A 26 -0.03 4.13 14.69
N THR A 27 -0.51 4.39 15.91
CA THR A 27 -0.59 5.74 16.48
C THR A 27 0.69 6.13 17.25
N LYS A 28 1.61 5.20 17.44
CA LYS A 28 2.88 5.40 18.16
C LYS A 28 4.04 4.75 17.41
N ASN A 29 5.17 5.46 17.34
CA ASN A 29 6.38 5.05 16.62
C ASN A 29 6.15 4.92 15.10
N ARG A 30 7.15 4.40 14.40
CA ARG A 30 7.14 4.18 12.95
C ARG A 30 7.51 2.72 12.67
N ASN A 31 6.51 1.86 12.79
CA ASN A 31 6.58 0.42 12.55
C ASN A 31 5.26 -0.05 11.91
N HIS A 32 5.17 -1.33 11.56
CA HIS A 32 4.00 -1.91 10.90
C HIS A 32 3.67 -1.22 9.56
N ILE A 33 4.66 -1.09 8.67
CA ILE A 33 4.43 -0.53 7.33
C ILE A 33 3.39 -1.40 6.61
N THR A 34 2.27 -0.77 6.24
CA THR A 34 1.11 -1.47 5.69
C THR A 34 0.62 -0.75 4.43
N ILE A 35 0.26 -1.51 3.40
CA ILE A 35 -0.53 -1.01 2.26
C ILE A 35 -2.00 -1.29 2.54
N LYS A 36 -2.87 -0.30 2.31
CA LYS A 36 -4.33 -0.39 2.45
C LYS A 36 -4.99 -0.02 1.14
N ALA A 37 -6.11 -0.67 0.81
CA ALA A 37 -6.92 -0.30 -0.33
C ALA A 37 -8.34 0.15 0.08
N SER A 38 -8.90 1.04 -0.73
CA SER A 38 -10.29 1.46 -0.67
C SER A 38 -10.91 1.38 -2.07
N LEU A 39 -12.14 0.87 -2.13
CA LEU A 39 -12.94 0.72 -3.35
C LEU A 39 -14.12 1.71 -3.42
N ASP A 40 -14.25 2.58 -2.41
CA ASP A 40 -15.37 3.52 -2.26
C ASP A 40 -14.89 4.98 -2.17
N GLY A 41 -13.72 5.27 -2.75
CA GLY A 41 -13.16 6.63 -2.78
C GLY A 41 -12.57 7.11 -1.46
N GLY A 42 -12.19 6.18 -0.56
CA GLY A 42 -11.51 6.48 0.69
C GLY A 42 -12.44 6.64 1.89
N VAL A 43 -13.73 6.28 1.74
CA VAL A 43 -14.71 6.30 2.82
C VAL A 43 -14.43 5.16 3.80
N THR A 44 -14.13 3.97 3.29
CA THR A 44 -13.74 2.81 4.11
C THR A 44 -12.40 2.22 3.68
N TRP A 45 -11.70 1.62 4.66
CA TRP A 45 -10.41 0.93 4.49
C TRP A 45 -10.45 -0.42 5.23
N PRO A 46 -11.15 -1.43 4.68
CA PRO A 46 -11.38 -2.72 5.35
C PRO A 46 -10.08 -3.45 5.70
N GLU A 47 -10.06 -4.24 6.78
CA GLU A 47 -8.86 -4.98 7.23
C GLU A 47 -8.45 -6.07 6.24
N GLU A 48 -9.42 -6.70 5.56
CA GLU A 48 -9.20 -7.70 4.52
C GLU A 48 -8.49 -7.14 3.27
N TYR A 49 -8.47 -5.81 3.12
CA TYR A 49 -7.79 -5.09 2.04
C TYR A 49 -6.49 -4.42 2.49
N GLN A 50 -5.82 -5.01 3.47
CA GLN A 50 -4.54 -4.54 4.00
C GLN A 50 -3.48 -5.64 3.94
N ILE A 51 -2.25 -5.23 3.63
CA ILE A 51 -1.08 -6.10 3.68
C ILE A 51 -0.01 -5.43 4.53
N LEU A 52 0.36 -6.09 5.62
CA LEU A 52 1.52 -5.77 6.43
C LEU A 52 2.80 -6.22 5.72
N LEU A 53 3.73 -5.31 5.53
CA LEU A 53 5.00 -5.55 4.83
C LEU A 53 6.20 -5.63 5.76
N ASP A 54 6.17 -4.84 6.85
CA ASP A 54 7.30 -4.72 7.76
C ASP A 54 6.81 -4.39 9.18
N GLU A 55 6.96 -5.35 10.09
CA GLU A 55 6.64 -5.22 11.52
C GLU A 55 7.69 -4.38 12.28
N GLY A 56 8.91 -4.27 11.75
CA GLY A 56 10.03 -3.65 12.45
C GLY A 56 9.95 -2.14 12.54
N GLU A 57 10.76 -1.55 13.43
CA GLU A 57 10.95 -0.10 13.48
C GLU A 57 11.85 0.38 12.34
N GLY A 58 11.49 1.53 11.76
CA GLY A 58 12.24 2.19 10.70
C GLY A 58 11.96 3.69 10.67
N TRP A 59 12.45 4.38 9.63
CA TRP A 59 12.19 5.81 9.45
C TRP A 59 10.78 6.08 8.90
N GLY A 60 10.17 5.09 8.24
CA GLY A 60 8.72 4.98 8.04
C GLY A 60 8.12 5.80 6.91
N TYR A 61 8.91 6.48 6.07
CA TYR A 61 8.36 7.14 4.88
C TYR A 61 8.15 6.11 3.78
N THR A 62 7.10 6.30 2.98
CA THR A 62 6.69 5.35 1.93
C THR A 62 6.24 6.12 0.70
N CYS A 63 6.37 5.53 -0.49
CA CYS A 63 5.82 6.06 -1.74
C CYS A 63 5.29 4.91 -2.59
N LEU A 64 4.07 5.03 -3.09
CA LEU A 64 3.41 4.03 -3.93
C LEU A 64 3.45 4.43 -5.41
N THR A 65 3.53 3.43 -6.29
CA THR A 65 3.32 3.61 -7.72
C THR A 65 2.70 2.36 -8.33
N LEU A 66 2.04 2.51 -9.48
CA LEU A 66 1.63 1.37 -10.30
C LEU A 66 2.82 0.92 -11.15
N VAL A 67 3.25 -0.34 -11.00
CA VAL A 67 4.33 -0.92 -11.82
C VAL A 67 3.76 -1.36 -13.18
N ASP A 68 2.61 -2.02 -13.14
CA ASP A 68 1.82 -2.49 -14.29
C ASP A 68 0.35 -2.67 -13.87
N GLU A 69 -0.53 -3.09 -14.78
CA GLU A 69 -1.97 -3.22 -14.50
C GLU A 69 -2.34 -4.17 -13.34
N GLU A 70 -1.42 -5.04 -12.90
CA GLU A 70 -1.67 -6.03 -11.86
C GLU A 70 -0.86 -5.81 -10.58
N THR A 71 0.10 -4.89 -10.60
CA THR A 71 1.18 -4.86 -9.62
C THR A 71 1.41 -3.43 -9.10
N VAL A 72 1.28 -3.26 -7.79
CA VAL A 72 1.70 -2.04 -7.10
C VAL A 72 3.14 -2.18 -6.62
N GLY A 73 3.91 -1.12 -6.79
CA GLY A 73 5.24 -0.98 -6.21
C GLY A 73 5.20 -0.05 -5.00
N ILE A 74 5.96 -0.39 -3.97
CA ILE A 74 6.21 0.47 -2.82
C ILE A 74 7.71 0.69 -2.68
N PHE A 75 8.12 1.95 -2.52
CA PHE A 75 9.47 2.35 -2.18
C PHE A 75 9.46 3.03 -0.82
N TYR A 76 10.17 2.48 0.17
CA TYR A 76 10.03 2.92 1.55
C TYR A 76 11.27 2.72 2.42
N GLU A 77 11.29 3.40 3.55
CA GLU A 77 12.32 3.27 4.59
C GLU A 77 11.96 2.14 5.56
N SER A 78 12.57 0.98 5.39
CA SER A 78 12.25 -0.26 6.13
C SER A 78 13.17 -0.51 7.32
N SER A 79 12.85 -1.54 8.10
CA SER A 79 13.70 -2.07 9.17
C SER A 79 14.98 -2.78 8.66
N VAL A 80 14.99 -3.25 7.41
CA VAL A 80 16.08 -4.07 6.85
C VAL A 80 17.01 -3.33 5.89
N ALA A 81 16.59 -2.17 5.38
CA ALA A 81 17.39 -1.29 4.56
C ALA A 81 16.81 0.13 4.56
N HIS A 82 17.69 1.12 4.38
CA HIS A 82 17.28 2.53 4.26
C HIS A 82 16.28 2.75 3.12
N MET A 83 16.45 2.06 2.00
CA MET A 83 15.63 2.19 0.80
C MET A 83 15.24 0.78 0.32
N THR A 84 13.99 0.40 0.56
CA THR A 84 13.45 -0.92 0.21
C THR A 84 12.40 -0.74 -0.88
N PHE A 85 12.48 -1.58 -1.92
CA PHE A 85 11.46 -1.68 -2.94
C PHE A 85 10.80 -3.06 -2.88
N GLN A 86 9.47 -3.09 -2.86
CA GLN A 86 8.68 -4.32 -2.95
C GLN A 86 7.57 -4.18 -4.00
N LYS A 87 7.15 -5.32 -4.54
CA LYS A 87 6.02 -5.44 -5.47
C LYS A 87 4.94 -6.30 -4.83
N VAL A 88 3.70 -5.85 -4.91
CA VAL A 88 2.53 -6.56 -4.38
C VAL A 88 1.50 -6.69 -5.50
N LYS A 89 0.91 -7.88 -5.67
CA LYS A 89 -0.15 -8.07 -6.66
C LYS A 89 -1.45 -7.48 -6.15
N LEU A 90 -2.18 -6.74 -7.00
CA LEU A 90 -3.47 -6.16 -6.64
C LEU A 90 -4.49 -7.22 -6.19
N ARG A 91 -4.42 -8.44 -6.75
CA ARG A 91 -5.27 -9.58 -6.38
C ARG A 91 -4.91 -10.20 -5.03
N GLU A 92 -3.70 -10.00 -4.53
CA GLU A 92 -3.32 -10.40 -3.16
C GLU A 92 -3.87 -9.41 -2.14
N LEU A 93 -3.85 -8.11 -2.49
CA LEU A 93 -4.33 -7.02 -1.66
C LEU A 93 -5.86 -6.96 -1.61
N ILE A 94 -6.53 -7.11 -2.76
CA ILE A 94 -7.99 -7.08 -2.86
C ILE A 94 -8.43 -8.47 -3.33
N ARG A 95 -8.73 -9.33 -2.36
CA ARG A 95 -9.25 -10.67 -2.64
C ARG A 95 -10.70 -10.58 -3.10
N PRO A 96 -11.11 -11.41 -4.09
CA PRO A 96 -12.49 -11.42 -4.59
C PRO A 96 -13.51 -11.87 -3.55
#